data_AF-A0A8T5ID19-F1
#
_entry.id   AF-A0A8T5ID19-F1
#
_cell.length_a   1.000
_cell.length_b   1.000
_cell.length_c   1.000
_cell.angle_alpha   90.00
_cell.angle_beta   90.00
_cell.angle_gamma   90.00
#
_symmetry.space_group_name_H-M   'P 1'
#
loop_
_entity.id
_entity.type
_entity.pdbx_description
1 polymer ?
#
loop_
_entity_poly.entity_id
_entity_poly.type
_entity_poly.pdbx_seq_one_letter_code
_entity_poly.pdbx_strand_id
1 'polypeptide(L)'
;GVGDNADVFPDDPSETNDSDNDGVGDNSDLFPNDKNETLDGDNDGVGDNADPFPQDGTQWADDDKDGLGDNPAGSNPDDCPGINGGSQHDRQGCIDSDGDGWSDADESWPASPNGSADTFPSDRTQWADSDNDGYGDDPVGNRGDACPTQPGESRYALDHVVSNITGAIIDWIKIDQFGCPDGDGDGYADHGDHLPEDEAEYLDMDGDGLGAKNDFDDNDASVKTKDDWCYSNPSDISNYCVGLLDAEYQAYVAKTEAEGGSVWGYYSWKSNKESGEKSDQTKESTMDSRIEEALTYGGMAFVGLVALLLILNGIMKIGRKRSFSKSFGGDDFSPNASLAELAAHEAGESFEGIGGVVEQENWGDEVESMEFQTTTSLDSMDDITEESVSMDYSKDENFESMAGLPSQPVQQAEPTPAKPAQAPPIPASGLPPGWTEEQWKWYGHEWLAQNANQ
;
A
#
# COMPACT_ATOMS: atom_id res chain seq x y z
N GLY A 1 53.25 59.30 8.46
CA GLY A 1 52.45 59.15 9.67
C GLY A 1 51.55 60.35 9.82
N VAL A 2 50.32 60.10 10.20
CA VAL A 2 49.44 61.09 10.83
C VAL A 2 50.02 61.38 12.24
N GLY A 3 49.76 62.54 12.82
CA GLY A 3 50.23 62.82 14.18
C GLY A 3 49.31 62.17 15.20
N ASP A 4 49.86 61.58 16.27
CA ASP A 4 49.16 60.73 17.26
C ASP A 4 47.83 61.31 17.80
N ASN A 5 47.69 62.64 17.82
CA ASN A 5 46.47 63.32 18.32
C ASN A 5 45.27 63.25 17.35
N ALA A 6 45.52 62.90 16.10
CA ALA A 6 44.55 62.81 15.01
C ALA A 6 44.53 61.40 14.39
N ASP A 7 45.35 60.49 14.92
CA ASP A 7 45.48 59.11 14.48
C ASP A 7 44.56 58.25 15.34
N VAL A 8 43.60 57.54 14.73
CA VAL A 8 42.69 56.66 15.47
C VAL A 8 43.40 55.38 15.94
N PHE A 9 44.49 54.98 15.26
CA PHE A 9 45.30 53.81 15.58
C PHE A 9 46.78 54.18 15.78
N PRO A 10 47.15 54.94 16.84
CA PRO A 10 48.52 55.42 17.03
C PRO A 10 49.60 54.33 17.15
N ASP A 11 49.20 53.10 17.51
CA ASP A 11 50.08 51.95 17.68
C ASP A 11 50.19 51.08 16.40
N ASP A 12 49.35 51.30 15.39
CA ASP A 12 49.40 50.60 14.10
C ASP A 12 49.84 51.56 12.98
N PRO A 13 51.08 51.45 12.48
CA PRO A 13 51.57 52.36 11.45
C PRO A 13 50.89 52.19 10.07
N SER A 14 50.10 51.13 9.88
CA SER A 14 49.33 50.87 8.65
C SER A 14 47.96 51.54 8.66
N GLU A 15 47.44 51.90 9.83
CA GLU A 15 46.07 52.40 10.00
C GLU A 15 46.10 53.82 10.56
N THR A 16 45.14 54.65 10.15
CA THR A 16 45.09 56.04 10.66
C THR A 16 43.68 56.57 10.84
N ASN A 17 42.70 56.02 10.11
CA ASN A 17 41.31 56.43 10.14
C ASN A 17 40.42 55.20 10.42
N ASP A 18 39.29 55.48 11.04
CA ASP A 18 38.17 54.57 11.27
C ASP A 18 36.91 55.38 10.94
N SER A 19 36.34 55.13 9.77
CA SER A 19 35.32 55.98 9.18
C SER A 19 33.93 55.76 9.78
N ASP A 20 33.63 54.55 10.28
CA ASP A 20 32.34 54.20 10.90
C ASP A 20 32.40 53.90 12.41
N ASN A 21 33.60 53.89 13.00
CA ASN A 21 33.90 53.74 14.42
C ASN A 21 33.58 52.35 14.98
N ASP A 22 33.83 51.30 14.22
CA ASP A 22 33.67 49.91 14.66
C ASP A 22 34.93 49.31 15.31
N GLY A 23 36.07 50.02 15.20
CA GLY A 23 37.35 49.64 15.78
C GLY A 23 38.27 48.88 14.83
N VAL A 24 37.91 48.71 13.56
CA VAL A 24 38.78 48.24 12.47
C VAL A 24 39.20 49.46 11.64
N GLY A 25 40.48 49.50 11.25
CA GLY A 25 40.99 50.62 10.46
C GLY A 25 40.58 50.55 8.99
N ASP A 26 40.32 51.71 8.38
CA ASP A 26 39.83 51.84 6.99
C ASP A 26 40.67 51.07 5.95
N ASN A 27 41.97 50.79 6.19
CA ASN A 27 42.79 50.06 5.21
C ASN A 27 42.68 48.53 5.34
N SER A 28 42.24 48.02 6.48
CA SER A 28 42.03 46.59 6.76
C SER A 28 40.57 46.20 6.69
N ASP A 29 39.66 47.16 6.82
CA ASP A 29 38.22 46.98 6.72
C ASP A 29 37.76 46.88 5.25
N LEU A 30 37.04 45.80 4.91
CA LEU A 30 36.45 45.61 3.59
C LEU A 30 35.18 46.47 3.39
N PHE A 31 34.54 46.92 4.48
CA PHE A 31 33.38 47.80 4.49
C PHE A 31 33.59 49.06 5.35
N PRO A 32 34.52 50.00 4.99
CA PRO A 32 34.91 51.15 5.82
C PRO A 32 33.81 52.16 6.21
N ASN A 33 32.57 51.95 5.81
CA ASN A 33 31.45 52.84 6.15
C ASN A 33 30.27 52.08 6.77
N ASP A 34 30.36 50.77 6.98
CA ASP A 34 29.37 49.97 7.66
C ASP A 34 29.95 49.29 8.89
N LYS A 35 29.75 49.94 10.04
CA LYS A 35 30.21 49.47 11.35
C LYS A 35 29.77 48.07 11.79
N ASN A 36 28.90 47.39 11.03
CA ASN A 36 28.44 46.04 11.33
C ASN A 36 29.15 45.00 10.45
N GLU A 37 29.97 45.41 9.49
CA GLU A 37 30.67 44.53 8.55
C GLU A 37 32.14 44.91 8.50
N THR A 38 33.02 43.90 8.51
CA THR A 38 34.48 44.13 8.45
C THR A 38 35.19 43.16 7.51
N LEU A 39 34.57 42.01 7.27
CA LEU A 39 35.10 40.88 6.52
C LEU A 39 34.08 40.47 5.46
N ASP A 40 34.60 39.92 4.37
CA ASP A 40 33.89 39.31 3.25
C ASP A 40 34.77 38.11 2.84
N GLY A 41 34.42 36.96 3.40
CA GLY A 41 35.23 35.75 3.40
C GLY A 41 35.36 35.13 2.02
N ASP A 42 34.34 35.25 1.19
CA ASP A 42 34.24 34.64 -0.13
C ASP A 42 34.27 35.63 -1.30
N ASN A 43 34.30 36.93 -1.00
CA ASN A 43 34.46 38.06 -1.92
C ASN A 43 33.29 38.25 -2.89
N ASP A 44 32.06 38.02 -2.43
CA ASP A 44 30.85 38.29 -3.21
C ASP A 44 30.32 39.73 -3.07
N GLY A 45 30.89 40.49 -2.12
CA GLY A 45 30.56 41.88 -1.83
C GLY A 45 29.48 42.07 -0.77
N VAL A 46 29.00 41.01 -0.12
CA VAL A 46 28.19 41.04 1.09
C VAL A 46 29.09 40.73 2.29
N GLY A 47 28.90 41.45 3.39
CA GLY A 47 29.72 41.25 4.58
C GLY A 47 29.33 40.00 5.35
N ASP A 48 30.30 39.32 5.94
CA ASP A 48 30.14 38.03 6.64
C ASP A 48 29.05 38.04 7.72
N ASN A 49 28.72 39.19 8.33
CA ASN A 49 27.70 39.25 9.38
C ASN A 49 26.27 39.35 8.83
N ALA A 50 26.11 39.83 7.59
CA ALA A 50 24.82 39.95 6.90
C ALA A 50 24.57 38.78 5.94
N ASP A 51 25.62 38.14 5.45
CA ASP A 51 25.55 37.05 4.51
C ASP A 51 25.09 35.73 5.18
N PRO A 52 24.00 35.10 4.71
CA PRO A 52 23.61 33.75 5.13
C PRO A 52 24.64 32.66 4.74
N PHE A 53 25.47 32.90 3.72
CA PHE A 53 26.47 31.97 3.22
C PHE A 53 27.91 32.54 3.14
N PRO A 54 28.54 32.97 4.27
CA PRO A 54 29.83 33.71 4.29
C PRO A 54 31.07 32.99 3.74
N GLN A 55 30.90 31.79 3.20
CA GLN A 55 31.96 30.93 2.66
C GLN A 55 31.64 30.45 1.24
N ASP A 56 30.52 30.87 0.67
CA ASP A 56 30.09 30.53 -0.68
C ASP A 56 29.69 31.79 -1.44
N GLY A 57 30.68 32.43 -2.07
CA GLY A 57 30.45 33.69 -2.79
C GLY A 57 29.64 33.57 -4.07
N THR A 58 28.99 32.43 -4.30
CA THR A 58 27.96 32.26 -5.31
C THR A 58 26.54 32.44 -4.75
N GLN A 59 26.38 32.51 -3.42
CA GLN A 59 25.13 32.66 -2.70
C GLN A 59 25.27 33.75 -1.64
N TRP A 60 24.32 34.70 -1.58
CA TRP A 60 24.39 35.87 -0.69
C TRP A 60 23.07 36.19 0.01
N ALA A 61 22.04 35.36 -0.24
CA ALA A 61 20.67 35.58 0.22
C ALA A 61 19.97 34.23 0.45
N ASP A 62 19.11 34.22 1.47
CA ASP A 62 18.29 33.10 1.94
C ASP A 62 17.01 33.73 2.50
N ASP A 63 16.04 33.99 1.63
CA ASP A 63 14.85 34.79 1.95
C ASP A 63 13.91 34.08 2.95
N ASP A 64 13.87 32.74 2.93
CA ASP A 64 12.98 31.92 3.75
C ASP A 64 13.66 31.10 4.88
N LYS A 65 14.99 31.14 4.93
CA LYS A 65 15.84 30.60 6.00
C LYS A 65 15.83 29.08 6.07
N ASP A 66 15.72 28.41 4.93
CA ASP A 66 15.84 26.96 4.82
C ASP A 66 17.31 26.50 4.70
N GLY A 67 18.24 27.43 4.48
CA GLY A 67 19.67 27.17 4.32
C GLY A 67 20.07 26.83 2.89
N LEU A 68 19.21 27.09 1.91
CA LEU A 68 19.50 27.08 0.48
C LEU A 68 19.57 28.52 -0.03
N GLY A 69 20.38 28.73 -1.07
CA GLY A 69 20.66 30.10 -1.53
C GLY A 69 19.78 30.53 -2.68
N ASP A 70 19.27 31.77 -2.61
CA ASP A 70 18.30 32.31 -3.57
C ASP A 70 18.86 32.51 -4.98
N ASN A 71 20.19 32.50 -5.17
CA ASN A 71 20.78 32.68 -6.50
C ASN A 71 20.69 31.36 -7.29
N PRO A 72 19.88 31.29 -8.36
CA PRO A 72 19.71 30.07 -9.15
C PRO A 72 20.98 29.66 -9.91
N ALA A 73 21.99 30.53 -10.00
CA ALA A 73 23.28 30.24 -10.60
C ALA A 73 24.36 29.87 -9.57
N GLY A 74 24.04 29.85 -8.28
CA GLY A 74 24.95 29.53 -7.19
C GLY A 74 25.03 28.03 -6.86
N SER A 75 25.80 27.69 -5.83
CA SER A 75 25.80 26.33 -5.25
C SER A 75 24.49 26.11 -4.50
N ASN A 76 23.96 24.88 -4.55
CA ASN A 76 22.75 24.49 -3.82
C ASN A 76 21.63 25.54 -3.89
N PRO A 77 21.23 25.95 -5.11
CA PRO A 77 20.20 26.96 -5.25
C PRO A 77 18.87 26.47 -4.68
N ASP A 78 18.10 27.40 -4.13
CA ASP A 78 16.70 27.18 -3.81
C ASP A 78 15.84 27.37 -5.08
N ASP A 79 15.04 26.36 -5.43
CA ASP A 79 14.08 26.45 -6.53
C ASP A 79 12.80 27.18 -6.10
N CYS A 80 12.57 27.33 -4.79
CA CYS A 80 11.46 28.04 -4.17
C CYS A 80 11.88 29.11 -3.12
N PRO A 81 12.66 30.16 -3.47
CA PRO A 81 13.26 31.15 -2.54
C PRO A 81 12.37 31.83 -1.48
N GLY A 82 11.05 31.75 -1.63
CA GLY A 82 10.09 32.39 -0.72
C GLY A 82 9.33 31.41 0.15
N ILE A 83 9.66 30.13 0.11
CA ILE A 83 8.90 29.05 0.75
C ILE A 83 9.88 28.04 1.34
N ASN A 84 10.06 28.11 2.66
CA ASN A 84 10.86 27.13 3.37
C ASN A 84 10.22 25.73 3.25
N GLY A 85 10.83 24.88 2.43
CA GLY A 85 10.37 23.56 2.08
C GLY A 85 11.44 22.49 2.28
N GLY A 86 11.05 21.23 2.07
CA GLY A 86 11.87 20.05 2.40
C GLY A 86 12.29 19.21 1.21
N SER A 87 11.83 19.55 0.00
CA SER A 87 12.07 18.76 -1.20
C SER A 87 13.54 18.82 -1.64
N GLN A 88 14.01 17.72 -2.23
CA GLN A 88 15.41 17.47 -2.58
C GLN A 88 15.61 16.78 -3.93
N HIS A 89 14.57 16.15 -4.50
CA HIS A 89 14.72 15.29 -5.68
C HIS A 89 14.43 15.96 -7.01
N ASP A 90 13.40 16.81 -7.08
CA ASP A 90 12.99 17.46 -8.32
C ASP A 90 13.17 18.99 -8.28
N ARG A 91 12.59 19.65 -7.29
CA ARG A 91 12.81 21.07 -6.96
C ARG A 91 13.38 21.12 -5.56
N GLN A 92 14.52 21.76 -5.35
CA GLN A 92 15.12 21.86 -4.02
C GLN A 92 14.50 23.03 -3.24
N GLY A 93 14.21 22.85 -1.94
CA GLY A 93 13.67 23.91 -1.08
C GLY A 93 12.17 24.17 -1.23
N CYS A 94 11.47 23.46 -2.11
CA CYS A 94 10.03 23.58 -2.27
C CYS A 94 9.24 22.76 -1.23
N ILE A 95 7.94 23.06 -1.13
CA ILE A 95 7.02 22.33 -0.22
C ILE A 95 7.06 20.84 -0.56
N ASP A 96 7.26 20.03 0.47
CA ASP A 96 7.19 18.57 0.45
C ASP A 96 6.30 18.16 1.63
N SER A 97 5.04 17.85 1.35
CA SER A 97 4.02 17.68 2.38
C SER A 97 4.18 16.39 3.20
N ASP A 98 4.78 15.34 2.65
CA ASP A 98 4.94 14.05 3.33
C ASP A 98 6.39 13.63 3.64
N GLY A 99 7.35 14.39 3.12
CA GLY A 99 8.77 14.28 3.42
C GLY A 99 9.50 13.20 2.64
N ASP A 100 9.00 12.78 1.48
CA ASP A 100 9.65 11.78 0.62
C ASP A 100 10.79 12.34 -0.24
N GLY A 101 10.92 13.67 -0.27
CA GLY A 101 11.93 14.41 -1.00
C GLY A 101 11.46 14.93 -2.36
N TRP A 102 10.27 14.59 -2.83
CA TRP A 102 9.65 15.16 -4.01
C TRP A 102 8.76 16.34 -3.63
N SER A 103 8.76 17.39 -4.45
CA SER A 103 7.99 18.60 -4.14
C SER A 103 6.53 18.48 -4.57
N ASP A 104 5.63 19.06 -3.77
CA ASP A 104 4.21 19.19 -4.09
C ASP A 104 4.02 19.84 -5.47
N ALA A 105 3.01 19.37 -6.20
CA ALA A 105 2.66 19.93 -7.51
C ALA A 105 2.12 21.36 -7.45
N ASP A 106 2.52 22.18 -8.42
CA ASP A 106 1.98 23.52 -8.63
C ASP A 106 1.66 23.82 -10.11
N GLU A 107 1.19 25.04 -10.41
CA GLU A 107 0.81 25.43 -11.78
C GLU A 107 1.97 25.40 -12.78
N SER A 108 3.20 25.61 -12.30
CA SER A 108 4.44 25.67 -13.09
C SER A 108 5.21 24.35 -13.12
N TRP A 109 5.00 23.50 -12.12
CA TRP A 109 5.59 22.19 -11.99
C TRP A 109 4.51 21.14 -11.69
N PRO A 110 3.86 20.61 -12.73
CA PRO A 110 2.78 19.65 -12.54
C PRO A 110 3.30 18.29 -12.07
N ALA A 111 2.43 17.52 -11.43
CA ALA A 111 2.68 16.12 -11.10
C ALA A 111 2.76 15.23 -12.35
N SER A 112 3.24 14.00 -12.15
CA SER A 112 3.13 12.93 -13.16
C SER A 112 1.65 12.76 -13.59
N PRO A 113 1.40 12.40 -14.87
CA PRO A 113 2.37 12.08 -15.92
C PRO A 113 2.89 13.29 -16.70
N ASN A 114 2.45 14.51 -16.37
CA ASN A 114 2.75 15.72 -17.16
C ASN A 114 3.99 16.49 -16.67
N GLY A 115 4.48 16.20 -15.46
CA GLY A 115 5.72 16.73 -14.93
C GLY A 115 6.36 15.74 -13.96
N SER A 116 7.08 16.26 -12.97
CA SER A 116 7.88 15.45 -12.05
C SER A 116 7.62 15.79 -10.58
N ALA A 117 6.63 16.64 -10.32
CA ALA A 117 6.18 16.90 -8.96
C ALA A 117 5.54 15.64 -8.36
N ASP A 118 5.47 15.63 -7.04
CA ASP A 118 4.79 14.62 -6.28
C ASP A 118 3.29 14.58 -6.63
N THR A 119 2.85 13.39 -7.04
CA THR A 119 1.45 13.07 -7.37
C THR A 119 0.64 12.69 -6.13
N PHE A 120 1.31 12.21 -5.08
CA PHE A 120 0.71 11.77 -3.83
C PHE A 120 1.28 12.52 -2.59
N PRO A 121 0.97 13.82 -2.39
CA PRO A 121 1.47 14.66 -1.28
C PRO A 121 1.15 14.24 0.16
N SER A 122 0.62 13.03 0.35
CA SER A 122 0.25 12.47 1.65
C SER A 122 0.74 11.04 1.82
N ASP A 123 1.43 10.48 0.82
CA ASP A 123 1.94 9.13 0.83
C ASP A 123 3.42 9.12 0.49
N ARG A 124 4.23 9.19 1.55
CA ARG A 124 5.69 9.22 1.48
C ARG A 124 6.37 8.06 0.73
N THR A 125 5.60 7.07 0.31
CA THR A 125 6.09 5.89 -0.40
C THR A 125 5.78 5.92 -1.89
N GLN A 126 5.09 6.94 -2.38
CA GLN A 126 4.68 7.10 -3.77
C GLN A 126 4.81 8.56 -4.18
N TRP A 127 5.48 8.83 -5.30
CA TRP A 127 5.64 10.20 -5.82
C TRP A 127 5.19 10.39 -7.26
N ALA A 128 5.07 9.30 -8.03
CA ALA A 128 4.76 9.33 -9.46
C ALA A 128 3.62 8.38 -9.80
N ASP A 129 2.77 8.80 -10.73
CA ASP A 129 1.72 8.00 -11.38
C ASP A 129 1.84 8.21 -12.89
N SER A 130 2.44 7.24 -13.56
CA SER A 130 2.83 7.35 -14.97
C SER A 130 1.67 7.19 -15.96
N ASP A 131 0.59 6.51 -15.56
CA ASP A 131 -0.57 6.26 -16.42
C ASP A 131 -1.89 6.87 -15.93
N ASN A 132 -1.83 7.58 -14.80
CA ASN A 132 -2.91 8.36 -14.19
C ASN A 132 -4.10 7.47 -13.78
N ASP A 133 -3.83 6.32 -13.19
CA ASP A 133 -4.85 5.42 -12.64
C ASP A 133 -5.07 5.59 -11.12
N GLY A 134 -4.21 6.36 -10.45
CA GLY A 134 -4.28 6.66 -9.04
C GLY A 134 -3.50 5.69 -8.15
N TYR A 135 -2.72 4.78 -8.71
CA TYR A 135 -1.72 3.98 -8.01
C TYR A 135 -0.31 4.52 -8.31
N GLY A 136 0.56 4.50 -7.31
CA GLY A 136 1.90 5.06 -7.48
C GLY A 136 2.87 4.05 -8.08
N ASP A 137 3.79 4.52 -8.92
CA ASP A 137 4.72 3.70 -9.69
C ASP A 137 5.73 2.91 -8.84
N ASP A 138 5.94 3.24 -7.56
CA ASP A 138 6.90 2.53 -6.71
C ASP A 138 6.31 1.18 -6.25
N PRO A 139 6.83 0.02 -6.73
CA PRO A 139 6.28 -1.29 -6.40
C PRO A 139 6.47 -1.67 -4.92
N VAL A 140 7.39 -1.03 -4.19
CA VAL A 140 7.57 -1.28 -2.74
C VAL A 140 6.76 -0.32 -1.88
N GLY A 141 6.15 0.70 -2.49
CA GLY A 141 5.32 1.66 -1.79
C GLY A 141 3.93 1.13 -1.48
N ASN A 142 3.16 1.95 -0.77
CA ASN A 142 1.78 1.65 -0.43
C ASN A 142 0.97 1.52 -1.72
N ARG A 143 0.35 0.35 -1.91
CA ARG A 143 -0.45 0.04 -3.11
C ARG A 143 0.27 0.40 -4.42
N GLY A 144 1.56 0.06 -4.49
CA GLY A 144 2.36 0.27 -5.69
C GLY A 144 1.71 -0.38 -6.91
N ASP A 145 1.71 0.36 -8.00
CA ASP A 145 1.19 -0.09 -9.28
C ASP A 145 2.09 -1.21 -9.84
N ALA A 146 1.46 -2.33 -10.13
CA ALA A 146 2.11 -3.48 -10.77
C ALA A 146 2.21 -3.31 -12.30
N CYS A 147 1.45 -2.38 -12.88
CA CYS A 147 1.43 -2.06 -14.30
C CYS A 147 1.64 -0.55 -14.59
N PRO A 148 2.81 0.07 -14.27
CA PRO A 148 3.07 1.54 -14.31
C PRO A 148 2.91 2.29 -15.65
N THR A 149 2.39 1.64 -16.69
CA THR A 149 2.24 2.22 -18.03
C THR A 149 0.88 1.91 -18.65
N GLN A 150 0.02 1.18 -17.94
CA GLN A 150 -1.28 0.74 -18.40
C GLN A 150 -2.31 0.95 -17.30
N PRO A 151 -3.19 1.95 -17.46
CA PRO A 151 -4.06 2.33 -16.35
C PRO A 151 -5.02 1.20 -16.00
N GLY A 152 -5.20 0.99 -14.71
CA GLY A 152 -6.04 -0.08 -14.20
C GLY A 152 -6.66 0.18 -12.83
N GLU A 153 -7.68 -0.62 -12.49
CA GLU A 153 -8.33 -0.55 -11.18
C GLU A 153 -8.24 -1.86 -10.40
N SER A 154 -7.48 -2.84 -10.91
CA SER A 154 -7.27 -4.12 -10.23
C SER A 154 -6.69 -3.91 -8.83
N ARG A 155 -6.99 -4.86 -7.94
CA ARG A 155 -6.45 -4.90 -6.57
C ARG A 155 -5.69 -6.18 -6.31
N TYR A 156 -5.97 -7.21 -7.09
CA TYR A 156 -5.50 -8.55 -6.86
C TYR A 156 -5.14 -9.23 -8.17
N ALA A 157 -4.38 -10.31 -8.05
CA ALA A 157 -4.18 -11.29 -9.11
C ALA A 157 -4.09 -12.68 -8.48
N LEU A 158 -4.36 -13.71 -9.28
CA LEU A 158 -3.99 -15.07 -8.94
C LEU A 158 -2.54 -15.34 -9.34
N ASP A 159 -1.79 -15.89 -8.41
CA ASP A 159 -0.50 -16.50 -8.68
C ASP A 159 -0.52 -17.98 -8.27
N HIS A 160 0.38 -18.76 -8.85
CA HIS A 160 0.46 -20.20 -8.65
C HIS A 160 1.62 -20.57 -7.73
N VAL A 161 1.33 -21.42 -6.76
CA VAL A 161 2.39 -22.02 -5.95
C VAL A 161 2.90 -23.25 -6.68
N VAL A 162 4.18 -23.24 -7.03
CA VAL A 162 4.85 -24.38 -7.66
C VAL A 162 5.59 -25.21 -6.61
N SER A 163 5.40 -26.53 -6.66
CA SER A 163 6.17 -27.46 -5.84
C SER A 163 7.64 -27.48 -6.26
N ASN A 164 8.54 -27.16 -5.32
CA ASN A 164 9.99 -27.22 -5.53
C ASN A 164 10.53 -28.62 -5.85
N ILE A 165 9.74 -29.67 -5.63
CA ILE A 165 10.14 -31.07 -5.86
C ILE A 165 9.63 -31.56 -7.22
N THR A 166 8.35 -31.31 -7.52
CA THR A 166 7.69 -31.86 -8.71
C THR A 166 7.57 -30.87 -9.86
N GLY A 167 7.73 -29.57 -9.60
CA GLY A 167 7.45 -28.51 -10.57
C GLY A 167 5.97 -28.39 -10.93
N ALA A 168 5.08 -29.13 -10.25
CA ALA A 168 3.65 -29.04 -10.46
C ALA A 168 3.07 -27.86 -9.68
N ILE A 169 2.06 -27.21 -10.26
CA ILE A 169 1.20 -26.28 -9.54
C ILE A 169 0.50 -27.07 -8.44
N ILE A 170 0.58 -26.57 -7.21
CA ILE A 170 -0.03 -27.21 -6.04
C ILE A 170 -1.18 -26.39 -5.47
N ASP A 171 -1.19 -25.08 -5.71
CA ASP A 171 -2.20 -24.18 -5.18
C ASP A 171 -2.23 -22.89 -6.00
N TRP A 172 -3.35 -22.18 -5.92
CA TRP A 172 -3.52 -20.83 -6.46
C TRP A 172 -3.72 -19.89 -5.28
N ILE A 173 -2.85 -18.89 -5.17
CA ILE A 173 -2.89 -17.90 -4.10
C ILE A 173 -3.30 -16.55 -4.66
N LYS A 174 -4.03 -15.82 -3.83
CA LYS A 174 -4.36 -14.42 -4.08
C LYS A 174 -3.17 -13.56 -3.67
N ILE A 175 -2.67 -12.75 -4.59
CA ILE A 175 -1.64 -11.74 -4.34
C ILE A 175 -2.23 -10.34 -4.53
N ASP A 176 -1.65 -9.36 -3.82
CA ASP A 176 -1.98 -7.95 -4.01
C ASP A 176 -1.33 -7.49 -5.32
N GLN A 177 -2.13 -6.95 -6.23
CA GLN A 177 -1.68 -6.44 -7.53
C GLN A 177 -2.57 -5.26 -7.91
N PHE A 178 -2.06 -4.05 -7.68
CA PHE A 178 -2.78 -2.81 -7.92
C PHE A 178 -2.45 -2.23 -9.30
N GLY A 179 -3.35 -1.43 -9.88
CA GLY A 179 -3.14 -0.61 -11.09
C GLY A 179 -3.01 -1.36 -12.42
N CYS A 180 -3.22 -2.68 -12.45
CA CYS A 180 -3.31 -3.41 -13.72
C CYS A 180 -4.72 -3.38 -14.32
N PRO A 181 -4.86 -3.50 -15.66
CA PRO A 181 -6.15 -3.62 -16.33
C PRO A 181 -7.02 -4.75 -15.75
N ASP A 182 -8.30 -4.42 -15.55
CA ASP A 182 -9.36 -5.30 -15.06
C ASP A 182 -10.58 -5.11 -15.98
N GLY A 183 -10.80 -6.08 -16.85
CA GLY A 183 -11.73 -5.99 -17.98
C GLY A 183 -13.20 -6.11 -17.59
N ASP A 184 -13.50 -6.85 -16.53
CA ASP A 184 -14.87 -7.11 -16.06
C ASP A 184 -15.22 -6.41 -14.74
N GLY A 185 -14.21 -5.88 -14.03
CA GLY A 185 -14.36 -5.05 -12.84
C GLY A 185 -14.55 -5.83 -11.54
N ASP A 186 -14.18 -7.11 -11.51
CA ASP A 186 -14.30 -7.95 -10.32
C ASP A 186 -13.19 -7.67 -9.26
N GLY A 187 -12.16 -6.94 -9.67
CA GLY A 187 -10.99 -6.54 -8.88
C GLY A 187 -9.75 -7.40 -9.08
N TYR A 188 -9.77 -8.40 -9.96
CA TYR A 188 -8.61 -9.16 -10.40
C TYR A 188 -8.05 -8.58 -11.71
N ALA A 189 -6.72 -8.55 -11.81
CA ALA A 189 -6.07 -8.10 -13.03
C ALA A 189 -6.24 -9.15 -14.14
N ASP A 190 -6.49 -8.70 -15.39
CA ASP A 190 -6.72 -9.57 -16.56
C ASP A 190 -5.66 -10.68 -16.74
N HIS A 191 -4.40 -10.39 -16.37
CA HIS A 191 -3.31 -11.35 -16.51
C HIS A 191 -3.30 -12.43 -15.42
N GLY A 192 -3.87 -12.14 -14.26
CA GLY A 192 -4.00 -13.03 -13.12
C GLY A 192 -5.43 -13.47 -12.85
N ASP A 193 -6.31 -13.28 -13.82
CA ASP A 193 -7.68 -13.75 -13.81
C ASP A 193 -7.82 -14.88 -14.84
N HIS A 194 -8.35 -16.02 -14.41
CA HIS A 194 -8.59 -17.14 -15.32
C HIS A 194 -9.84 -16.94 -16.16
N LEU A 195 -10.73 -16.05 -15.74
CA LEU A 195 -12.00 -15.72 -16.37
C LEU A 195 -12.17 -14.19 -16.53
N PRO A 196 -11.28 -13.48 -17.27
CA PRO A 196 -11.26 -12.00 -17.36
C PRO A 196 -12.49 -11.31 -17.99
N GLU A 197 -13.51 -12.08 -18.34
CA GLU A 197 -14.77 -11.59 -18.90
C GLU A 197 -15.98 -11.89 -17.98
N ASP A 198 -15.77 -12.49 -16.81
CA ASP A 198 -16.80 -12.90 -15.85
C ASP A 198 -16.63 -12.20 -14.50
N GLU A 199 -17.35 -11.08 -14.34
CA GLU A 199 -17.40 -10.27 -13.10
C GLU A 199 -17.72 -11.09 -11.82
N ALA A 200 -18.31 -12.29 -11.94
CA ALA A 200 -18.70 -13.09 -10.80
C ALA A 200 -17.66 -14.14 -10.37
N GLU A 201 -16.71 -14.50 -11.22
CA GLU A 201 -15.78 -15.60 -11.01
C GLU A 201 -14.42 -15.32 -11.62
N TYR A 202 -13.34 -15.50 -10.85
CA TYR A 202 -11.96 -15.25 -11.29
C TYR A 202 -11.07 -16.51 -11.36
N LEU A 203 -11.57 -17.64 -10.87
CA LEU A 203 -10.80 -18.88 -10.69
C LEU A 203 -11.40 -20.04 -11.47
N ASP A 204 -10.62 -20.56 -12.41
CA ASP A 204 -10.84 -21.80 -13.14
C ASP A 204 -9.66 -22.75 -12.82
N MET A 205 -9.92 -23.79 -12.02
CA MET A 205 -8.86 -24.61 -11.42
C MET A 205 -8.33 -25.70 -12.35
N ASP A 206 -9.14 -26.18 -13.28
CA ASP A 206 -8.78 -27.23 -14.23
C ASP A 206 -8.59 -26.73 -15.67
N GLY A 207 -8.87 -25.44 -15.92
CA GLY A 207 -8.61 -24.74 -17.17
C GLY A 207 -9.65 -25.04 -18.25
N ASP A 208 -10.88 -25.35 -17.86
CA ASP A 208 -11.94 -25.76 -18.78
C ASP A 208 -12.80 -24.60 -19.30
N GLY A 209 -12.57 -23.39 -18.77
CA GLY A 209 -13.27 -22.15 -19.06
C GLY A 209 -14.54 -21.92 -18.24
N LEU A 210 -14.81 -22.73 -17.22
CA LEU A 210 -15.89 -22.52 -16.26
C LEU A 210 -15.31 -22.23 -14.87
N GLY A 211 -15.87 -21.23 -14.20
CA GLY A 211 -15.53 -20.97 -12.80
C GLY A 211 -16.16 -21.99 -11.85
N ALA A 212 -15.64 -22.06 -10.64
CA ALA A 212 -16.02 -23.04 -9.61
C ALA A 212 -17.52 -23.05 -9.22
N LYS A 213 -18.30 -22.02 -9.54
CA LYS A 213 -19.77 -21.99 -9.33
C LYS A 213 -20.53 -22.66 -10.46
N ASN A 214 -19.96 -22.63 -11.66
CA ASN A 214 -20.57 -23.14 -12.89
C ASN A 214 -20.00 -24.50 -13.33
N ASP A 215 -18.84 -24.88 -12.80
CA ASP A 215 -18.25 -26.20 -12.94
C ASP A 215 -18.77 -27.18 -11.86
N PHE A 216 -18.90 -28.45 -12.23
CA PHE A 216 -19.31 -29.50 -11.31
C PHE A 216 -18.14 -30.17 -10.60
N ASP A 217 -16.98 -30.29 -11.25
CA ASP A 217 -15.75 -30.81 -10.63
C ASP A 217 -14.55 -29.97 -11.03
N ASP A 218 -14.25 -28.97 -10.19
CA ASP A 218 -13.14 -28.01 -10.33
C ASP A 218 -11.74 -28.64 -10.51
N ASN A 219 -11.59 -29.98 -10.45
CA ASN A 219 -10.32 -30.67 -10.63
C ASN A 219 -10.24 -31.50 -11.93
N ASP A 220 -11.31 -31.59 -12.72
CA ASP A 220 -11.35 -32.39 -13.93
C ASP A 220 -12.09 -31.67 -15.06
N ALA A 221 -11.31 -31.07 -15.96
CA ALA A 221 -11.78 -30.28 -17.10
C ALA A 221 -12.70 -31.03 -18.08
N SER A 222 -12.78 -32.35 -17.96
CA SER A 222 -13.72 -33.17 -18.73
C SER A 222 -15.13 -33.22 -18.12
N VAL A 223 -15.32 -32.71 -16.90
CA VAL A 223 -16.50 -32.89 -16.06
C VAL A 223 -17.18 -31.56 -15.70
N LYS A 224 -17.51 -30.81 -16.75
CA LYS A 224 -18.24 -29.53 -16.69
C LYS A 224 -19.59 -29.61 -16.01
N THR A 225 -20.32 -30.67 -16.32
CA THR A 225 -21.70 -30.83 -15.88
C THR A 225 -21.86 -32.09 -15.06
N LYS A 226 -22.94 -32.10 -14.29
CA LYS A 226 -23.37 -33.28 -13.56
C LYS A 226 -23.56 -34.51 -14.45
N ASP A 227 -23.96 -34.32 -15.71
CA ASP A 227 -24.13 -35.43 -16.65
C ASP A 227 -22.77 -36.00 -17.05
N ASP A 228 -21.78 -35.14 -17.30
CA ASP A 228 -20.40 -35.53 -17.61
C ASP A 228 -19.78 -36.32 -16.45
N TRP A 229 -20.02 -35.90 -15.20
CA TRP A 229 -19.59 -36.64 -14.02
C TRP A 229 -20.13 -38.06 -14.00
N CYS A 230 -21.43 -38.25 -14.25
CA CYS A 230 -22.02 -39.58 -14.25
C CYS A 230 -21.50 -40.46 -15.40
N TYR A 231 -21.14 -39.87 -16.55
CA TYR A 231 -20.52 -40.61 -17.65
C TYR A 231 -19.07 -41.03 -17.34
N SER A 232 -18.29 -40.15 -16.70
CA SER A 232 -16.92 -40.43 -16.27
C SER A 232 -16.87 -41.38 -15.06
N ASN A 233 -17.89 -41.36 -14.20
CA ASN A 233 -17.99 -42.16 -12.97
C ASN A 233 -19.20 -43.11 -12.97
N PRO A 234 -19.24 -44.15 -13.84
CA PRO A 234 -20.37 -45.06 -13.97
C PRO A 234 -20.63 -45.95 -12.73
N SER A 235 -19.70 -45.98 -11.77
CA SER A 235 -19.89 -46.65 -10.48
C SER A 235 -20.53 -45.79 -9.41
N ASP A 236 -20.78 -44.50 -9.67
CA ASP A 236 -21.46 -43.61 -8.72
C ASP A 236 -22.93 -43.99 -8.60
N ILE A 237 -23.35 -44.33 -7.37
CA ILE A 237 -24.72 -44.71 -7.01
C ILE A 237 -25.49 -43.56 -6.35
N SER A 238 -25.00 -42.33 -6.47
CA SER A 238 -25.73 -41.14 -6.03
C SER A 238 -27.11 -41.09 -6.68
N ASN A 239 -28.12 -40.61 -5.95
CA ASN A 239 -29.51 -40.52 -6.45
C ASN A 239 -29.63 -39.71 -7.76
N TYR A 240 -28.65 -38.84 -8.03
CA TYR A 240 -28.54 -38.08 -9.27
C TYR A 240 -28.09 -38.98 -10.45
N CYS A 241 -26.97 -39.71 -10.33
CA CYS A 241 -26.45 -40.54 -11.42
C CYS A 241 -27.24 -41.82 -11.67
N VAL A 242 -27.88 -42.39 -10.65
CA VAL A 242 -28.70 -43.61 -10.79
C VAL A 242 -29.85 -43.41 -11.78
N GLY A 243 -30.39 -42.19 -11.89
CA GLY A 243 -31.42 -41.87 -12.88
C GLY A 243 -30.87 -41.86 -14.31
N LEU A 244 -29.67 -41.30 -14.52
CA LEU A 244 -29.03 -41.14 -15.83
C LEU A 244 -28.44 -42.46 -16.36
N LEU A 245 -27.89 -43.30 -15.48
CA LEU A 245 -27.26 -44.58 -15.82
C LEU A 245 -28.26 -45.75 -15.91
N ASP A 246 -29.53 -45.54 -15.56
CA ASP A 246 -30.58 -46.56 -15.69
C ASP A 246 -30.82 -46.89 -17.18
N ALA A 247 -30.74 -48.17 -17.54
CA ALA A 247 -31.01 -48.63 -18.90
C ALA A 247 -32.42 -48.22 -19.38
N GLU A 248 -33.38 -48.09 -18.46
CA GLU A 248 -34.71 -47.57 -18.79
C GLU A 248 -34.73 -46.07 -19.09
N TYR A 249 -33.87 -45.28 -18.44
CA TYR A 249 -33.72 -43.86 -18.74
C TYR A 249 -33.12 -43.66 -20.13
N GLN A 250 -32.02 -44.37 -20.42
CA GLN A 250 -31.36 -44.32 -21.73
C GLN A 250 -32.30 -44.76 -22.86
N ALA A 251 -33.12 -45.80 -22.64
CA ALA A 251 -34.15 -46.22 -23.59
C ALA A 251 -35.28 -45.19 -23.76
N TYR A 252 -35.67 -44.49 -22.69
CA TYR A 252 -36.65 -43.41 -22.74
C TYR A 252 -36.12 -42.21 -23.51
N VAL A 253 -34.89 -41.78 -23.25
CA VAL A 253 -34.22 -40.69 -23.96
C VAL A 253 -34.13 -40.99 -25.46
N ALA A 254 -33.57 -42.15 -25.84
CA ALA A 254 -33.42 -42.54 -27.24
C ALA A 254 -34.75 -42.58 -28.00
N LYS A 255 -35.84 -43.00 -27.33
CA LYS A 255 -37.18 -42.98 -27.92
C LYS A 255 -37.70 -41.55 -28.07
N THR A 256 -37.55 -40.72 -27.05
CA THR A 256 -38.10 -39.36 -27.00
C THR A 256 -37.37 -38.46 -28.00
N GLU A 257 -36.07 -38.63 -28.17
CA GLU A 257 -35.26 -37.94 -29.18
C GLU A 257 -35.62 -38.37 -30.61
N ALA A 258 -35.86 -39.66 -30.86
CA ALA A 258 -36.34 -40.15 -32.15
C ALA A 258 -37.73 -39.57 -32.52
N GLU A 259 -38.52 -39.19 -31.52
CA GLU A 259 -39.84 -38.57 -31.67
C GLU A 259 -39.78 -37.02 -31.62
N GLY A 260 -38.59 -36.43 -31.43
CA GLY A 260 -38.38 -34.97 -31.37
C GLY A 260 -38.95 -34.29 -30.11
N GLY A 261 -39.13 -35.05 -29.02
CA GLY A 261 -39.73 -34.59 -27.77
C GLY A 261 -38.72 -34.14 -26.71
N SER A 262 -39.22 -33.51 -25.65
CA SER A 262 -38.43 -33.09 -24.48
C SER A 262 -38.27 -34.23 -23.46
N VAL A 263 -37.05 -34.41 -22.96
CA VAL A 263 -36.64 -35.48 -22.01
C VAL A 263 -37.13 -35.23 -20.57
N TRP A 264 -37.59 -34.02 -20.24
CA TRP A 264 -38.01 -33.60 -18.89
C TRP A 264 -39.16 -34.42 -18.26
N GLY A 265 -39.84 -35.28 -19.04
CA GLY A 265 -40.98 -36.10 -18.59
C GLY A 265 -40.63 -37.46 -17.99
N TYR A 266 -39.37 -37.87 -17.88
CA TYR A 266 -38.98 -39.24 -17.51
C TYR A 266 -39.61 -39.72 -16.19
N TYR A 267 -39.50 -38.96 -15.10
CA TYR A 267 -40.03 -39.39 -13.81
C TYR A 267 -41.56 -39.52 -13.79
N SER A 268 -42.26 -38.70 -14.57
CA SER A 268 -43.72 -38.78 -14.76
C SER A 268 -44.10 -39.98 -15.64
N TRP A 269 -43.32 -40.27 -16.69
CA TRP A 269 -43.46 -41.48 -17.50
C TRP A 269 -43.19 -42.76 -16.68
N LYS A 270 -42.13 -42.78 -15.87
CA LYS A 270 -41.76 -43.92 -15.01
C LYS A 270 -42.84 -44.17 -13.96
N SER A 271 -43.32 -43.12 -13.29
CA SER A 271 -44.46 -43.23 -12.36
C SER A 271 -45.73 -43.72 -13.04
N ASN A 272 -46.05 -43.25 -14.25
CA ASN A 272 -47.19 -43.76 -15.02
C ASN A 272 -47.01 -45.23 -15.43
N LYS A 273 -45.80 -45.65 -15.80
CA LYS A 273 -45.47 -47.04 -16.13
C LYS A 273 -45.57 -47.96 -14.91
N GLU A 274 -45.04 -47.53 -13.76
CA GLU A 274 -45.09 -48.27 -12.49
C GLU A 274 -46.51 -48.30 -11.88
N SER A 275 -47.30 -47.25 -12.09
CA SER A 275 -48.73 -47.20 -11.73
C SER A 275 -49.65 -47.95 -12.71
N GLY A 276 -49.11 -48.35 -13.87
CA GLY A 276 -49.82 -49.08 -14.93
C GLY A 276 -50.27 -50.50 -14.55
N GLU A 277 -49.99 -50.96 -13.33
CA GLU A 277 -50.45 -52.26 -12.83
C GLU A 277 -51.49 -52.20 -11.71
N LYS A 278 -52.10 -51.03 -11.43
CA LYS A 278 -53.32 -50.98 -10.60
C LYS A 278 -54.41 -50.04 -11.09
N SER A 279 -55.53 -50.70 -11.37
CA SER A 279 -56.93 -50.26 -11.34
C SER A 279 -57.52 -49.63 -12.61
N ASP A 280 -58.28 -50.50 -13.27
CA ASP A 280 -59.53 -50.22 -13.96
C ASP A 280 -60.34 -49.05 -13.41
N GLN A 281 -60.87 -48.31 -14.39
CA GLN A 281 -62.19 -47.69 -14.45
C GLN A 281 -62.65 -46.74 -13.33
N THR A 282 -63.14 -45.59 -13.80
CA THR A 282 -64.05 -44.61 -13.17
C THR A 282 -63.43 -43.40 -12.48
N LYS A 283 -62.99 -42.40 -13.24
CA LYS A 283 -63.17 -40.96 -12.89
C LYS A 283 -63.21 -40.08 -14.15
N GLU A 284 -64.28 -40.17 -14.92
CA GLU A 284 -64.67 -39.14 -15.88
C GLU A 284 -66.14 -38.82 -15.62
N SER A 285 -66.41 -37.83 -14.75
CA SER A 285 -67.70 -37.10 -14.61
C SER A 285 -67.88 -36.38 -13.27
N THR A 286 -66.88 -35.68 -12.71
CA THR A 286 -67.16 -34.74 -11.59
C THR A 286 -66.15 -33.60 -11.51
N MET A 287 -65.91 -32.87 -12.60
CA MET A 287 -65.19 -31.57 -12.51
C MET A 287 -65.78 -30.43 -13.34
N ASP A 288 -66.95 -30.62 -13.97
CA ASP A 288 -67.52 -29.57 -14.83
C ASP A 288 -68.54 -28.65 -14.13
N SER A 289 -69.02 -29.01 -12.92
CA SER A 289 -70.03 -28.22 -12.18
C SER A 289 -69.48 -27.35 -11.05
N ARG A 290 -68.16 -27.32 -10.84
CA ARG A 290 -67.50 -26.55 -9.77
C ARG A 290 -66.77 -25.30 -10.28
N ILE A 291 -66.59 -25.17 -11.61
CA ILE A 291 -65.84 -24.07 -12.24
C ILE A 291 -66.74 -22.83 -12.42
N GLU A 292 -68.04 -23.01 -12.66
CA GLU A 292 -68.96 -21.89 -12.90
C GLU A 292 -69.30 -21.06 -11.64
N GLU A 293 -69.23 -21.69 -10.46
CA GLU A 293 -69.51 -21.01 -9.17
C GLU A 293 -68.28 -20.27 -8.61
N ALA A 294 -67.06 -20.71 -8.96
CA ALA A 294 -65.81 -20.08 -8.53
C ALA A 294 -65.48 -18.82 -9.35
N LEU A 295 -65.86 -18.78 -10.63
CA LEU A 295 -65.57 -17.65 -11.52
C LEU A 295 -66.42 -16.41 -11.22
N THR A 296 -67.67 -16.59 -10.82
CA THR A 296 -68.60 -15.48 -10.51
C THR A 296 -68.29 -14.84 -9.15
N TYR A 297 -67.99 -15.63 -8.12
CA TYR A 297 -67.60 -15.11 -6.82
C TYR A 297 -66.15 -14.63 -6.76
N GLY A 298 -65.21 -15.29 -7.46
CA GLY A 298 -63.82 -14.86 -7.57
C GLY A 298 -63.67 -13.54 -8.35
N GLY A 299 -64.43 -13.37 -9.44
CA GLY A 299 -64.41 -12.16 -10.25
C GLY A 299 -64.90 -10.92 -9.50
N MET A 300 -65.98 -11.04 -8.71
CA MET A 300 -66.55 -9.93 -7.94
C MET A 300 -65.64 -9.52 -6.77
N ALA A 301 -64.99 -10.49 -6.12
CA ALA A 301 -64.01 -10.22 -5.06
C ALA A 301 -62.76 -9.50 -5.61
N PHE A 302 -62.27 -9.92 -6.78
CA PHE A 302 -61.10 -9.32 -7.42
C PHE A 302 -61.36 -7.88 -7.90
N VAL A 303 -62.52 -7.63 -8.52
CA VAL A 303 -62.90 -6.26 -8.95
C VAL A 303 -63.09 -5.34 -7.75
N GLY A 304 -63.66 -5.82 -6.65
CA GLY A 304 -63.78 -5.05 -5.41
C GLY A 304 -62.43 -4.70 -4.78
N LEU A 305 -61.48 -5.65 -4.76
CA LEU A 305 -60.14 -5.44 -4.21
C LEU A 305 -59.31 -4.47 -5.05
N VAL A 306 -59.40 -4.57 -6.38
CA VAL A 306 -58.73 -3.65 -7.30
C VAL A 306 -59.31 -2.24 -7.19
N ALA A 307 -60.63 -2.09 -7.08
CA ALA A 307 -61.26 -0.78 -6.88
C ALA A 307 -60.85 -0.14 -5.55
N LEU A 308 -60.75 -0.93 -4.46
CA LEU A 308 -60.30 -0.46 -3.16
C LEU A 308 -58.83 0.01 -3.20
N LEU A 309 -57.95 -0.74 -3.88
CA LEU A 309 -56.54 -0.36 -4.07
C LEU A 309 -56.39 0.92 -4.90
N LEU A 310 -57.22 1.12 -5.93
CA LEU A 310 -57.20 2.35 -6.73
C LEU A 310 -57.69 3.56 -5.95
N ILE A 311 -58.70 3.40 -5.07
CA ILE A 311 -59.18 4.47 -4.19
C ILE A 311 -58.13 4.83 -3.13
N LEU A 312 -57.46 3.82 -2.54
CA LEU A 312 -56.35 4.04 -1.59
C LEU A 312 -55.17 4.77 -2.26
N ASN A 313 -54.80 4.40 -3.50
CA ASN A 313 -53.78 5.12 -4.26
C ASN A 313 -54.22 6.54 -4.66
N GLY A 314 -55.51 6.76 -4.91
CA GLY A 314 -56.08 8.08 -5.18
C GLY A 314 -55.95 9.03 -3.99
N ILE A 315 -56.17 8.53 -2.77
CA ILE A 315 -56.05 9.32 -1.52
C ILE A 315 -54.58 9.65 -1.22
N MET A 316 -53.63 8.75 -1.52
CA MET A 316 -52.20 9.03 -1.35
C MET A 316 -51.64 10.07 -2.34
N LYS A 317 -52.32 10.32 -3.47
CA LYS A 317 -51.82 11.21 -4.55
C LYS A 317 -52.15 12.69 -4.38
N ILE A 318 -52.98 13.07 -3.40
CA ILE A 318 -53.32 14.49 -3.11
C ILE A 318 -52.33 15.15 -2.13
N GLY A 319 -51.37 14.39 -1.57
CA GLY A 319 -50.46 14.87 -0.52
C GLY A 319 -48.98 15.07 -0.88
N ARG A 320 -48.54 14.94 -2.14
CA ARG A 320 -47.09 15.04 -2.47
C ARG A 320 -46.81 15.77 -3.79
N LYS A 321 -46.41 17.05 -3.69
CA LYS A 321 -45.60 17.70 -4.72
C LYS A 321 -44.16 17.22 -4.58
N ARG A 322 -43.70 16.57 -5.65
CA ARG A 322 -42.33 16.30 -6.14
C ARG A 322 -41.15 16.50 -5.16
N SER A 323 -40.51 15.39 -4.80
CA SER A 323 -39.07 15.22 -5.01
C SER A 323 -38.84 13.80 -5.56
N PHE A 324 -37.89 13.70 -6.48
CA PHE A 324 -37.58 12.50 -7.24
C PHE A 324 -36.27 11.94 -6.68
N SER A 325 -36.32 10.77 -6.05
CA SER A 325 -35.18 9.86 -5.93
C SER A 325 -35.73 8.44 -5.83
N LYS A 326 -35.21 7.55 -6.66
CA LYS A 326 -35.51 6.12 -6.66
C LYS A 326 -34.58 5.47 -5.62
N SER A 327 -35.17 4.74 -4.68
CA SER A 327 -34.54 3.69 -3.89
C SER A 327 -35.49 2.50 -3.83
N PHE A 328 -34.91 1.31 -4.04
CA PHE A 328 -35.28 -0.05 -3.59
C PHE A 328 -33.91 -0.54 -3.04
N GLY A 329 -33.65 -1.02 -1.81
CA GLY A 329 -34.43 -1.74 -0.79
C GLY A 329 -34.42 -3.24 -1.11
N GLY A 330 -33.73 -4.18 -0.42
CA GLY A 330 -32.96 -4.18 0.85
C GLY A 330 -31.68 -5.05 0.76
N ASP A 331 -30.86 -5.23 1.80
CA ASP A 331 -31.16 -5.23 3.24
C ASP A 331 -30.15 -4.43 4.10
N ASP A 332 -30.69 -3.90 5.20
CA ASP A 332 -30.12 -3.61 6.52
C ASP A 332 -29.23 -2.38 6.85
N PHE A 333 -29.69 -1.69 7.91
CA PHE A 333 -29.14 -0.57 8.69
C PHE A 333 -29.12 0.84 8.05
N SER A 334 -30.16 1.64 8.36
CA SER A 334 -30.19 3.09 8.09
C SER A 334 -29.80 3.89 9.33
N PRO A 335 -28.84 4.82 9.23
CA PRO A 335 -28.41 5.67 10.33
C PRO A 335 -29.26 6.95 10.38
N ASN A 336 -29.99 7.14 11.47
CA ASN A 336 -30.37 8.50 11.90
C ASN A 336 -29.27 9.03 12.83
N ALA A 337 -28.12 9.40 12.26
CA ALA A 337 -27.06 10.09 12.97
C ALA A 337 -26.16 10.86 12.00
N SER A 338 -26.68 11.90 11.33
CA SER A 338 -25.84 12.91 10.65
C SER A 338 -26.56 14.22 10.32
N LEU A 339 -27.71 14.49 10.95
CA LEU A 339 -28.36 15.82 10.92
C LEU A 339 -28.33 16.52 12.28
N ALA A 340 -27.31 16.21 13.09
CA ALA A 340 -26.96 16.95 14.29
C ALA A 340 -25.45 17.29 14.38
N GLU A 341 -24.67 17.04 13.32
CA GLU A 341 -23.23 17.39 13.30
C GLU A 341 -22.92 18.78 12.73
N LEU A 342 -23.94 19.56 12.33
CA LEU A 342 -23.77 20.98 12.01
C LEU A 342 -24.30 21.93 13.09
N ALA A 343 -24.60 21.42 14.29
CA ALA A 343 -25.18 22.21 15.38
C ALA A 343 -24.50 22.03 16.75
N ALA A 344 -23.32 21.42 16.84
CA ALA A 344 -22.64 21.22 18.12
C ALA A 344 -21.15 21.61 18.14
N HIS A 345 -20.74 22.57 17.29
CA HIS A 345 -19.49 23.32 17.47
C HIS A 345 -19.61 24.37 18.61
N GLU A 346 -20.25 23.99 19.72
CA GLU A 346 -20.45 24.90 20.86
C GLU A 346 -20.56 24.22 22.24
N ALA A 347 -20.29 22.92 22.36
CA ALA A 347 -20.20 22.28 23.67
C ALA A 347 -19.08 21.24 23.67
N GLY A 348 -17.87 21.66 24.04
CA GLY A 348 -16.77 20.75 24.26
C GLY A 348 -17.07 19.78 25.40
N GLU A 349 -16.81 18.50 25.17
CA GLU A 349 -16.40 17.51 26.18
C GLU A 349 -16.03 16.16 25.52
N SER A 350 -15.19 15.43 26.24
CA SER A 350 -14.33 14.30 25.86
C SER A 350 -15.03 13.00 25.45
N PHE A 351 -14.38 12.25 24.55
CA PHE A 351 -14.79 10.95 24.01
C PHE A 351 -14.23 9.76 24.83
N GLU A 352 -15.10 8.85 25.27
CA GLU A 352 -14.77 7.53 25.83
C GLU A 352 -15.15 6.42 24.83
N GLY A 353 -14.18 5.59 24.44
CA GLY A 353 -14.41 4.34 23.72
C GLY A 353 -14.59 3.17 24.69
N ILE A 354 -15.68 2.41 24.54
CA ILE A 354 -15.99 1.22 25.33
C ILE A 354 -15.57 -0.02 24.54
N GLY A 355 -14.66 -0.84 25.09
CA GLY A 355 -14.46 -2.21 24.59
C GLY A 355 -13.13 -2.91 24.91
N GLY A 356 -12.62 -2.85 26.14
CA GLY A 356 -11.47 -3.65 26.59
C GLY A 356 -11.59 -4.00 28.06
N VAL A 357 -11.42 -5.29 28.39
CA VAL A 357 -11.65 -5.89 29.70
C VAL A 357 -10.76 -5.27 30.77
N VAL A 358 -11.40 -4.96 31.91
CA VAL A 358 -10.80 -4.42 33.13
C VAL A 358 -10.15 -5.54 33.93
N GLU A 359 -8.92 -5.32 34.41
CA GLU A 359 -8.61 -5.49 35.84
C GLU A 359 -7.44 -4.56 36.21
N GLN A 360 -7.75 -3.63 37.11
CA GLN A 360 -6.84 -2.70 37.76
C GLN A 360 -6.22 -3.34 39.01
N GLU A 361 -5.22 -2.62 39.55
CA GLU A 361 -4.72 -2.66 40.93
C GLU A 361 -3.57 -3.68 41.16
N ASN A 362 -2.36 -3.29 41.59
CA ASN A 362 -2.08 -2.27 42.60
C ASN A 362 -0.56 -2.01 42.77
N TRP A 363 -0.21 -0.73 42.98
CA TRP A 363 0.96 -0.12 43.66
C TRP A 363 2.36 -0.71 43.41
N GLY A 364 3.35 0.03 42.95
CA GLY A 364 3.70 1.41 43.29
C GLY A 364 5.17 1.38 43.72
N ASP A 365 5.99 2.26 43.18
CA ASP A 365 6.93 3.09 43.94
C ASP A 365 7.81 3.91 42.98
N GLU A 366 7.90 5.18 43.33
CA GLU A 366 8.75 6.23 42.77
C GLU A 366 10.24 5.84 42.82
N VAL A 367 11.04 6.31 41.86
CA VAL A 367 12.31 7.02 42.14
C VAL A 367 12.85 7.71 40.87
N GLU A 368 12.64 9.03 40.85
CA GLU A 368 13.59 10.13 40.64
C GLU A 368 14.72 10.07 39.57
N SER A 369 14.80 11.18 38.84
CA SER A 369 15.81 11.59 37.86
C SER A 369 17.21 11.78 38.44
N MET A 370 18.25 11.42 37.67
CA MET A 370 19.62 11.88 37.91
C MET A 370 20.23 12.52 36.66
N GLU A 371 20.54 13.80 36.79
CA GLU A 371 21.59 14.50 36.04
C GLU A 371 22.96 13.87 36.33
N PHE A 372 23.87 13.84 35.35
CA PHE A 372 25.28 14.03 35.66
C PHE A 372 26.10 14.65 34.52
N GLN A 373 27.09 15.44 34.93
CA GLN A 373 27.79 16.49 34.22
C GLN A 373 28.98 16.02 33.36
N THR A 374 29.31 16.88 32.41
CA THR A 374 30.56 17.02 31.65
C THR A 374 31.83 16.98 32.49
N THR A 375 32.88 16.31 31.99
CA THR A 375 34.29 16.70 32.24
C THR A 375 35.18 16.42 31.02
N THR A 376 36.01 17.42 30.74
CA THR A 376 37.05 17.62 29.70
C THR A 376 38.34 16.78 29.82
N SER A 377 39.15 16.89 28.74
CA SER A 377 40.62 16.73 28.58
C SER A 377 41.05 15.45 27.84
N LEU A 378 41.58 15.45 26.59
CA LEU A 378 42.62 16.24 25.88
C LEU A 378 44.05 15.79 26.22
N ASP A 379 44.69 15.11 25.25
CA ASP A 379 46.13 15.03 24.91
C ASP A 379 46.34 13.81 23.99
N SER A 380 47.18 13.71 22.96
CA SER A 380 48.06 14.60 22.17
C SER A 380 48.81 13.69 21.15
N MET A 381 49.44 14.29 20.12
CA MET A 381 50.55 13.82 19.24
C MET A 381 50.18 13.11 17.92
N ASP A 382 50.36 13.77 16.75
CA ASP A 382 51.61 14.07 15.96
C ASP A 382 52.01 12.87 15.06
N ASP A 383 52.53 12.95 13.82
CA ASP A 383 52.78 13.98 12.79
C ASP A 383 53.50 13.21 11.61
N ILE A 384 53.66 13.85 10.43
CA ILE A 384 54.77 13.71 9.45
C ILE A 384 54.66 12.78 8.20
N THR A 385 54.33 13.43 7.06
CA THR A 385 55.05 13.55 5.75
C THR A 385 54.74 12.75 4.49
N GLU A 386 54.79 13.55 3.41
CA GLU A 386 54.77 13.30 1.97
C GLU A 386 56.11 12.87 1.33
N GLU A 387 56.00 12.37 0.09
CA GLU A 387 56.84 12.56 -1.12
C GLU A 387 56.87 11.22 -1.93
N SER A 388 56.97 11.11 -3.26
CA SER A 388 56.82 11.96 -4.45
C SER A 388 57.04 11.05 -5.71
N VAL A 389 56.41 11.36 -6.86
CA VAL A 389 56.87 11.07 -8.28
C VAL A 389 56.80 9.59 -8.79
N SER A 390 56.43 9.18 -10.02
CA SER A 390 56.38 9.71 -11.41
C SER A 390 55.45 8.86 -12.29
N MET A 391 54.87 9.47 -13.34
CA MET A 391 54.15 8.86 -14.47
C MET A 391 55.10 8.43 -15.62
N ASP A 392 54.79 7.32 -16.30
CA ASP A 392 54.85 7.23 -17.77
C ASP A 392 53.90 6.12 -18.30
N TYR A 393 53.31 6.37 -19.48
CA TYR A 393 52.17 5.72 -20.11
C TYR A 393 52.54 4.56 -21.06
N SER A 394 51.68 3.53 -21.15
CA SER A 394 50.96 3.18 -22.41
C SER A 394 50.15 1.87 -22.34
N LYS A 395 48.85 1.99 -22.68
CA LYS A 395 47.94 1.06 -23.42
C LYS A 395 47.71 -0.37 -22.90
N ASP A 396 46.49 -0.66 -22.46
CA ASP A 396 45.36 -1.13 -23.29
C ASP A 396 44.07 -1.17 -22.46
N GLU A 397 42.93 -0.98 -23.14
CA GLU A 397 41.62 -0.70 -22.55
C GLU A 397 40.93 -1.94 -21.95
N ASN A 398 40.29 -1.77 -20.78
CA ASN A 398 39.12 -2.53 -20.37
C ASN A 398 38.17 -1.66 -19.53
N PHE A 399 36.89 -1.75 -19.85
CA PHE A 399 35.76 -0.92 -19.45
C PHE A 399 35.26 -1.25 -18.04
N GLU A 400 36.09 -1.12 -17.01
CA GLU A 400 35.64 -1.14 -15.61
C GLU A 400 36.52 -0.19 -14.77
N SER A 401 36.30 1.12 -14.89
CA SER A 401 36.80 2.13 -13.94
C SER A 401 36.22 3.52 -14.24
N MET A 402 34.97 3.74 -13.81
CA MET A 402 34.39 5.08 -13.71
C MET A 402 33.56 5.18 -12.43
N ALA A 403 34.21 4.98 -11.29
CA ALA A 403 33.79 5.44 -9.97
C ALA A 403 35.00 5.26 -9.02
N GLY A 404 35.77 6.34 -8.84
CA GLY A 404 36.90 6.35 -7.92
C GLY A 404 36.47 6.83 -6.54
N LEU A 405 36.46 5.92 -5.56
CA LEU A 405 36.65 6.21 -4.13
C LEU A 405 37.52 5.07 -3.54
N PRO A 406 38.40 5.35 -2.56
CA PRO A 406 39.57 4.54 -2.26
C PRO A 406 39.25 3.21 -1.56
N SER A 407 39.83 2.13 -2.10
CA SER A 407 39.83 0.80 -1.49
C SER A 407 40.61 0.81 -0.17
N GLN A 408 39.90 0.68 0.96
CA GLN A 408 40.49 0.30 2.23
C GLN A 408 41.09 -1.11 2.15
N PRO A 409 42.19 -1.40 2.86
CA PRO A 409 42.76 -2.74 2.88
C PRO A 409 41.77 -3.73 3.48
N VAL A 410 41.58 -4.86 2.78
CA VAL A 410 40.77 -6.00 3.18
C VAL A 410 41.14 -6.40 4.61
N GLN A 411 40.31 -6.02 5.59
CA GLN A 411 40.28 -6.71 6.86
C GLN A 411 39.70 -8.10 6.61
N GLN A 412 40.55 -9.08 6.89
CA GLN A 412 40.25 -10.49 6.89
C GLN A 412 39.01 -10.72 7.78
N ALA A 413 37.88 -11.10 7.19
CA ALA A 413 36.70 -11.48 7.95
C ALA A 413 37.07 -12.60 8.93
N GLU A 414 36.79 -12.37 10.21
CA GLU A 414 36.95 -13.40 11.23
C GLU A 414 36.07 -14.63 10.90
N PRO A 415 36.55 -15.85 11.15
CA PRO A 415 35.80 -17.04 10.84
C PRO A 415 34.55 -17.13 11.73
N THR A 416 33.37 -17.13 11.12
CA THR A 416 32.10 -17.51 11.78
C THR A 416 32.27 -18.84 12.54
N PRO A 417 31.92 -18.92 13.83
CA PRO A 417 32.14 -20.12 14.62
C PRO A 417 31.23 -21.26 14.14
N ALA A 418 31.86 -22.40 13.81
CA ALA A 418 31.17 -23.61 13.41
C ALA A 418 30.33 -24.18 14.57
N LYS A 419 29.09 -24.58 14.27
CA LYS A 419 28.14 -25.21 15.20
C LYS A 419 28.76 -26.44 15.90
N PRO A 420 28.91 -26.46 17.23
CA PRO A 420 29.37 -27.65 17.92
C PRO A 420 28.28 -28.73 17.93
N ALA A 421 28.69 -29.99 17.71
CA ALA A 421 27.77 -31.11 17.49
C ALA A 421 26.95 -31.52 18.73
N GLN A 422 27.26 -31.01 19.93
CA GLN A 422 26.55 -31.35 21.18
C GLN A 422 26.51 -30.15 22.15
N ALA A 423 25.35 -29.98 22.79
CA ALA A 423 25.09 -28.94 23.77
C ALA A 423 25.93 -29.16 25.05
N PRO A 424 26.46 -28.10 25.68
CA PRO A 424 27.20 -28.23 26.93
C PRO A 424 26.26 -28.64 28.09
N PRO A 425 26.77 -29.36 29.11
CA PRO A 425 25.96 -29.75 30.26
C PRO A 425 25.45 -28.51 31.00
N ILE A 426 24.18 -28.54 31.40
CA ILE A 426 23.55 -27.44 32.16
C ILE A 426 24.19 -27.39 33.56
N PRO A 427 24.63 -26.21 34.04
CA PRO A 427 25.19 -26.06 35.37
C PRO A 427 24.14 -26.40 36.46
N ALA A 428 24.60 -26.83 37.64
CA ALA A 428 23.72 -27.26 38.73
C ALA A 428 22.77 -26.16 39.26
N SER A 429 23.04 -24.90 38.92
CA SER A 429 22.21 -23.72 39.21
C SER A 429 21.02 -23.53 38.25
N GLY A 430 20.92 -24.32 37.18
CA GLY A 430 19.95 -24.14 36.11
C GLY A 430 20.43 -23.17 35.02
N LEU A 431 19.62 -23.01 33.97
CA LEU A 431 19.88 -22.07 32.88
C LEU A 431 19.87 -20.62 33.40
N PRO A 432 20.67 -19.70 32.80
CA PRO A 432 20.62 -18.29 33.16
C PRO A 432 19.21 -17.69 33.01
N PRO A 433 18.83 -16.68 33.81
CA PRO A 433 17.49 -16.08 33.76
C PRO A 433 17.17 -15.58 32.34
N GLY A 434 16.05 -16.02 31.77
CA GLY A 434 15.59 -15.62 30.44
C GLY A 434 16.15 -16.44 29.27
N TRP A 435 16.99 -17.44 29.52
CA TRP A 435 17.57 -18.27 28.46
C TRP A 435 16.75 -19.53 28.18
N THR A 436 16.51 -19.82 26.90
CA THR A 436 15.88 -21.07 26.46
C THR A 436 16.91 -22.17 26.22
N GLU A 437 16.46 -23.43 26.24
CA GLU A 437 17.33 -24.58 25.94
C GLU A 437 17.94 -24.51 24.53
N GLU A 438 17.26 -23.88 23.57
CA GLU A 438 17.72 -23.75 22.19
C GLU A 438 18.82 -22.70 22.06
N GLN A 439 18.68 -21.57 22.76
CA GLN A 439 19.75 -20.57 22.86
C GLN A 439 20.98 -21.15 23.57
N TRP A 440 20.78 -21.99 24.60
CA TRP A 440 21.88 -22.66 25.30
C TRP A 440 22.66 -23.64 24.40
N LYS A 441 21.98 -24.34 23.49
CA LYS A 441 22.65 -25.23 22.52
C LYS A 441 23.65 -24.47 21.64
N TRP A 442 23.37 -23.21 21.33
CA TRP A 442 24.21 -22.39 20.47
C TRP A 442 25.28 -21.61 21.23
N TYR A 443 24.91 -20.95 22.33
CA TYR A 443 25.79 -19.99 23.00
C TYR A 443 26.23 -20.41 24.42
N GLY A 444 25.77 -21.57 24.91
CA GLY A 444 26.09 -22.05 26.26
C GLY A 444 27.58 -22.32 26.49
N HIS A 445 28.35 -22.65 25.44
CA HIS A 445 29.79 -22.89 25.55
C HIS A 445 30.55 -21.60 25.84
N GLU A 446 30.16 -20.50 25.20
CA GLU A 446 30.77 -19.18 25.40
C GLU A 446 30.39 -18.58 26.75
N TRP A 447 29.13 -18.75 27.16
CA TRP A 447 28.66 -18.34 28.47
C TRP A 447 29.41 -19.07 29.60
N LEU A 448 29.65 -20.38 29.47
CA LEU A 448 30.45 -21.14 30.44
C LEU A 448 31.92 -20.68 30.45
N ALA A 449 32.51 -20.37 29.29
CA ALA A 449 33.89 -19.89 29.21
C ALA A 449 34.09 -18.54 29.91
N GLN A 450 33.12 -17.63 29.81
CA GLN A 450 33.17 -16.33 30.48
C GLN A 450 32.91 -16.45 32.00
N ASN A 451 32.03 -17.36 32.42
CA ASN A 451 31.63 -17.49 33.83
C ASN A 451 32.41 -18.57 34.61
N ALA A 452 33.28 -19.36 33.98
CA ALA A 452 34.11 -20.35 34.68
C ALA A 452 35.24 -19.74 35.53
N ASN A 453 35.48 -18.43 35.44
CA ASN A 453 36.49 -17.69 36.22
C ASN A 453 35.90 -16.83 37.35
N GLN A 454 34.61 -16.96 37.63
CA GLN A 454 33.95 -16.43 38.83
C GLN A 454 33.62 -17.58 39.78
#